data_AF-A0A7C6AY76-F1
#
_entry.id   AF-A0A7C6AY76-F1
#
_cell.length_a   1.000
_cell.length_b   1.000
_cell.length_c   1.000
_cell.angle_alpha   90.00
_cell.angle_beta   90.00
_cell.angle_gamma   90.00
#
_symmetry.space_group_name_H-M   'P 1'
#
loop_
_entity.id
_entity.type
_entity.pdbx_description
1 polymer ?
#
loop_
_entity_poly.entity_id
_entity_poly.type
_entity_poly.pdbx_seq_one_letter_code
_entity_poly.pdbx_strand_id
1 'polypeptide(L)'
;MNRTRFFGCLFGLAVAVVTAIQASAVERASLEPLRVADNGRFFVTVSGRPFFWLGDTAWQLIHDLDEAEIRRYFADRQEKGFTVIQTVVLVELRSDRPNAFGHFPIEPRRPDRPIVKDGPNNDYWDDVERVLRLAEEHALYVGLLPTWGKNVTSNWQNGLVAGSYTVQNA
;
A
#
# COMPACT_ATOMS: atom_id res chain seq x y z
N MET A 1 56.83 -7.76 67.29
CA MET A 1 57.10 -7.43 65.87
C MET A 1 56.34 -8.43 65.02
N ASN A 2 55.43 -7.98 64.14
CA ASN A 2 54.50 -8.76 63.29
C ASN A 2 53.40 -9.54 64.06
N ARG A 3 52.14 -9.70 63.63
CA ARG A 3 51.38 -9.39 62.41
C ARG A 3 49.89 -9.70 62.76
N THR A 4 48.95 -8.76 62.62
CA THR A 4 47.88 -8.73 61.59
C THR A 4 46.48 -9.08 62.13
N ARG A 5 45.52 -8.24 61.73
CA ARG A 5 44.10 -8.20 62.06
C ARG A 5 43.29 -9.26 61.29
N PHE A 6 42.16 -9.70 61.83
CA PHE A 6 41.02 -10.19 61.05
C PHE A 6 39.73 -9.55 61.59
N PHE A 7 39.22 -8.55 60.87
CA PHE A 7 37.87 -8.02 61.02
C PHE A 7 37.09 -8.54 59.80
N GLY A 8 36.08 -9.37 60.04
CA GLY A 8 35.25 -9.95 58.99
C GLY A 8 34.34 -8.89 58.36
N CYS A 9 34.47 -8.68 57.05
CA CYS A 9 33.46 -8.00 56.23
C CYS A 9 32.48 -9.05 55.70
N LEU A 10 31.26 -9.07 56.23
CA LEU A 10 30.11 -9.71 55.60
C LEU A 10 29.45 -8.67 54.68
N PHE A 11 29.84 -8.66 53.40
CA PHE A 11 29.09 -7.98 52.35
C PHE A 11 28.11 -8.99 51.74
N GLY A 12 26.83 -8.85 52.06
CA GLY A 12 25.75 -9.60 51.42
C GLY A 12 25.56 -9.15 49.98
N LEU A 13 25.68 -10.08 49.04
CA LEU A 13 25.48 -9.88 47.62
C LEU A 13 23.97 -9.97 47.31
N ALA A 14 23.31 -8.82 47.12
CA ALA A 14 21.97 -8.77 46.56
C ALA A 14 22.07 -8.84 45.02
N VAL A 15 21.77 -9.99 44.44
CA VAL A 15 21.65 -10.16 42.98
C VAL A 15 20.26 -9.69 42.56
N ALA A 16 20.19 -8.48 42.00
CA ALA A 16 18.99 -8.00 41.32
C ALA A 16 18.90 -8.64 39.94
N VAL A 17 17.94 -9.55 39.75
CA VAL A 17 17.61 -10.13 38.45
C VAL A 17 16.91 -9.08 37.62
N VAL A 18 17.63 -8.46 36.68
CA VAL A 18 17.07 -7.58 35.66
C VAL A 18 16.47 -8.48 34.58
N THR A 19 15.14 -8.66 34.57
CA THR A 19 14.43 -9.24 33.43
C THR A 19 14.41 -8.21 32.31
N ALA A 20 15.30 -8.39 31.32
CA ALA A 20 15.23 -7.64 30.08
C ALA A 20 13.96 -8.02 29.32
N ILE A 21 13.01 -7.09 29.23
CA ILE A 21 11.90 -7.20 28.27
C ILE A 21 12.55 -7.08 26.89
N GLN A 22 12.73 -8.21 26.20
CA GLN A 22 13.11 -8.16 24.80
C GLN A 22 11.91 -7.70 23.99
N ALA A 23 11.95 -6.43 23.58
CA ALA A 23 11.10 -5.95 22.51
C ALA A 23 11.43 -6.78 21.27
N SER A 24 10.55 -7.73 20.94
CA SER A 24 10.64 -8.42 19.66
C SER A 24 10.37 -7.36 18.60
N ALA A 25 11.35 -7.09 17.75
CA ALA A 25 11.11 -6.34 16.53
C ALA A 25 10.03 -7.11 15.77
N VAL A 26 8.86 -6.50 15.57
CA VAL A 26 7.90 -7.01 14.61
C VAL A 26 8.61 -6.91 13.28
N GLU A 27 9.12 -8.04 12.79
CA GLU A 27 9.55 -8.16 11.41
C GLU A 27 8.38 -7.68 10.57
N ARG A 28 8.58 -6.63 9.76
CA ARG A 28 7.56 -6.16 8.81
C ARG A 28 7.41 -7.27 7.78
N ALA A 29 6.61 -8.27 8.10
CA ALA A 29 6.21 -9.29 7.16
C ALA A 29 5.52 -8.58 6.00
N SER A 30 5.98 -8.86 4.78
CA SER A 30 5.28 -8.51 3.55
C SER A 30 3.79 -8.86 3.67
N LEU A 31 2.92 -8.04 3.08
CA LEU A 31 1.49 -8.28 3.15
C LEU A 31 1.17 -9.67 2.57
N GLU A 32 0.59 -10.54 3.40
CA GLU A 32 0.18 -11.86 2.95
C GLU A 32 -1.01 -11.75 1.99
N PRO A 33 -1.05 -12.52 0.90
CA PRO A 33 -2.23 -12.55 0.05
C PRO A 33 -3.51 -12.86 0.85
N LEU A 34 -4.61 -12.20 0.49
CA LEU A 34 -5.92 -12.43 1.08
C LEU A 34 -6.64 -13.55 0.33
N ARG A 35 -7.43 -14.31 1.07
CA ARG A 35 -8.38 -15.29 0.53
C ARG A 35 -9.73 -15.15 1.22
N VAL A 36 -10.77 -15.67 0.57
CA VAL A 36 -12.07 -15.87 1.22
C VAL A 36 -11.91 -16.99 2.25
N ALA A 37 -12.45 -16.79 3.46
CA ALA A 37 -12.51 -17.81 4.50
C ALA A 37 -13.35 -19.01 4.05
N ASP A 38 -13.13 -20.18 4.66
CA ASP A 38 -13.76 -21.44 4.23
C ASP A 38 -15.30 -21.41 4.35
N ASN A 39 -15.83 -20.55 5.21
CA ASN A 39 -17.27 -20.33 5.37
C ASN A 39 -17.89 -19.34 4.35
N GLY A 40 -17.07 -18.72 3.49
CA GLY A 40 -17.53 -17.79 2.45
C GLY A 40 -17.95 -16.40 2.93
N ARG A 41 -17.64 -15.98 4.17
CA ARG A 41 -18.23 -14.75 4.77
C ARG A 41 -17.27 -13.59 5.03
N PHE A 42 -15.98 -13.86 5.19
CA PHE A 42 -14.98 -12.83 5.51
C PHE A 42 -13.63 -13.15 4.86
N PHE A 43 -12.72 -12.19 4.91
CA PHE A 43 -11.36 -12.35 4.42
C PHE A 43 -10.44 -12.87 5.52
N VAL A 44 -9.48 -13.69 5.11
CA VAL A 44 -8.34 -14.12 5.92
C VAL A 44 -7.07 -14.00 5.09
N THR A 45 -5.91 -13.90 5.74
CA THR A 45 -4.62 -14.12 5.07
C THR A 45 -4.51 -15.59 4.64
N VAL A 46 -3.58 -15.90 3.74
CA VAL A 46 -3.28 -17.30 3.37
C VAL A 46 -2.91 -18.17 4.58
N SER A 47 -2.25 -17.62 5.61
CA SER A 47 -1.98 -18.29 6.89
C SER A 47 -3.19 -18.43 7.82
N GLY A 48 -4.35 -17.89 7.45
CA GLY A 48 -5.61 -18.02 8.21
C GLY A 48 -5.87 -16.92 9.24
N ARG A 49 -5.08 -15.83 9.27
CA ARG A 49 -5.35 -14.69 10.17
C ARG A 49 -6.58 -13.91 9.67
N PRO A 50 -7.56 -13.58 10.52
CA PRO A 50 -8.69 -12.74 10.14
C PRO A 50 -8.23 -11.39 9.59
N PHE A 51 -8.86 -10.94 8.50
CA PHE A 51 -8.60 -9.63 7.92
C PHE A 51 -9.88 -8.79 7.92
N PHE A 52 -9.83 -7.66 8.64
CA PHE A 52 -10.90 -6.68 8.63
C PHE A 52 -10.64 -5.64 7.54
N TRP A 53 -11.57 -5.52 6.60
CA TRP A 53 -11.50 -4.54 5.52
C TRP A 53 -12.00 -3.18 6.03
N LEU A 54 -11.07 -2.28 6.35
CA LEU A 54 -11.35 -0.88 6.63
C LEU A 54 -10.76 -0.05 5.49
N GLY A 55 -11.63 0.37 4.58
CA GLY A 55 -11.25 1.01 3.33
C GLY A 55 -11.28 2.54 3.37
N ASP A 56 -10.27 3.19 2.82
CA ASP A 56 -10.33 4.60 2.42
C ASP A 56 -10.40 4.75 0.89
N THR A 57 -10.84 5.92 0.42
CA THR A 57 -11.05 6.20 -1.00
C THR A 57 -10.19 7.37 -1.47
N ALA A 58 -9.19 7.09 -2.31
CA ALA A 58 -8.31 8.09 -2.90
C ALA A 58 -8.16 7.85 -4.42
N TRP A 59 -9.26 8.06 -5.17
CA TRP A 59 -9.34 7.72 -6.58
C TRP A 59 -8.24 8.33 -7.45
N GLN A 60 -7.82 9.56 -7.18
CA GLN A 60 -6.84 10.27 -8.00
C GLN A 60 -5.40 10.07 -7.51
N LEU A 61 -5.16 9.21 -6.51
CA LEU A 61 -3.87 9.12 -5.80
C LEU A 61 -2.68 8.94 -6.74
N ILE A 62 -2.77 8.06 -7.74
CA ILE A 62 -1.66 7.77 -8.67
C ILE A 62 -1.42 8.93 -9.65
N HIS A 63 -2.46 9.72 -9.94
CA HIS A 63 -2.38 10.80 -10.90
C HIS A 63 -1.95 12.14 -10.27
N ASP A 64 -2.56 12.49 -9.14
CA ASP A 64 -2.46 13.83 -8.57
C ASP A 64 -1.30 13.98 -7.58
N LEU A 65 -0.87 12.92 -6.90
CA LEU A 65 0.08 13.02 -5.79
C LEU A 65 1.51 12.71 -6.22
N ASP A 66 2.46 13.50 -5.71
CA ASP A 66 3.88 13.16 -5.75
C ASP A 66 4.27 12.14 -4.67
N GLU A 67 5.52 11.66 -4.67
CA GLU A 67 5.96 10.64 -3.70
C GLU A 67 5.87 11.13 -2.24
N ALA A 68 6.17 12.40 -1.96
CA ALA A 68 6.12 12.93 -0.60
C ALA A 68 4.68 13.01 -0.09
N GLU A 69 3.75 13.40 -0.95
CA GLU A 69 2.31 13.43 -0.67
C GLU A 69 1.73 12.03 -0.49
N ILE A 70 2.13 11.07 -1.33
CA ILE A 70 1.73 9.66 -1.19
C ILE A 70 2.17 9.10 0.17
N ARG A 71 3.45 9.29 0.54
CA ARG A 71 3.98 8.84 1.83
C ARG A 71 3.24 9.48 3.00
N ARG A 72 2.98 10.78 2.92
CA ARG A 72 2.22 11.50 3.95
C ARG A 72 0.80 10.97 4.09
N TYR A 73 0.11 10.73 2.98
CA TYR A 73 -1.23 10.18 2.96
C TYR A 73 -1.25 8.76 3.56
N PHE A 74 -0.36 7.86 3.12
CA PHE A 74 -0.31 6.50 3.63
C PHE A 74 0.06 6.41 5.12
N ALA A 75 0.98 7.24 5.60
CA ALA A 75 1.28 7.33 7.03
C ALA A 75 0.04 7.74 7.86
N ASP A 76 -0.71 8.74 7.39
CA ASP A 76 -1.95 9.18 8.05
C ASP A 76 -3.02 8.07 8.03
N ARG A 77 -3.16 7.33 6.92
CA ARG A 77 -4.11 6.20 6.84
C ARG A 77 -3.72 5.04 7.74
N GLN A 78 -2.43 4.73 7.80
CA GLN A 78 -1.88 3.73 8.71
C GLN A 78 -2.13 4.10 10.18
N GLU A 79 -1.86 5.36 10.57
CA GLU A 79 -2.09 5.85 11.93
C GLU A 79 -3.57 5.74 12.36
N LYS A 80 -4.49 5.95 11.41
CA LYS A 80 -5.94 5.82 11.62
C LYS A 80 -6.46 4.38 11.55
N GLY A 81 -5.60 3.40 11.25
CA GLY A 81 -5.93 1.97 11.23
C GLY A 81 -6.66 1.50 9.96
N PHE A 82 -6.65 2.28 8.87
CA PHE A 82 -7.12 1.77 7.58
C PHE A 82 -6.28 0.58 7.13
N THR A 83 -6.91 -0.37 6.45
CA THR A 83 -6.25 -1.59 5.95
C THR A 83 -6.26 -1.68 4.44
N VAL A 84 -7.16 -0.93 3.76
CA VAL A 84 -7.26 -0.92 2.30
C VAL A 84 -7.37 0.51 1.78
N ILE A 85 -6.63 0.84 0.73
CA ILE A 85 -6.79 2.10 -0.02
C ILE A 85 -7.36 1.78 -1.40
N GLN A 86 -8.46 2.43 -1.76
CA GLN A 86 -9.04 2.34 -3.10
C GLN A 86 -8.53 3.47 -3.99
N THR A 87 -8.01 3.12 -5.17
CA THR A 87 -7.51 4.07 -6.17
C THR A 87 -7.80 3.56 -7.58
N VAL A 88 -7.66 4.41 -8.59
CA VAL A 88 -7.80 4.02 -10.00
C VAL A 88 -6.48 4.17 -10.75
N VAL A 89 -6.16 3.19 -11.61
CA VAL A 89 -5.01 3.25 -12.52
C VAL A 89 -5.29 4.28 -13.61
N LEU A 90 -6.33 4.07 -14.43
CA LEU A 90 -6.70 5.07 -15.43
C LEU A 90 -7.59 6.16 -14.80
N VAL A 91 -6.97 7.32 -14.59
CA VAL A 91 -7.55 8.47 -13.92
C VAL A 91 -8.93 8.87 -14.49
N GLU A 92 -9.85 9.21 -13.59
CA GLU A 92 -11.18 9.71 -13.99
C GLU A 92 -11.16 11.10 -14.60
N LEU A 93 -10.40 12.00 -13.98
CA LEU A 93 -10.40 13.44 -14.24
C LEU A 93 -9.03 13.84 -14.79
N ARG A 94 -8.99 14.90 -15.60
CA ARG A 94 -7.74 15.50 -16.11
C ARG A 94 -6.80 14.52 -16.83
N SER A 95 -7.35 13.50 -17.50
CA SER A 95 -6.58 12.53 -18.28
C SER A 95 -5.86 13.13 -19.50
N ASP A 96 -6.12 14.41 -19.81
CA ASP A 96 -5.41 15.21 -20.81
C ASP A 96 -4.07 15.75 -20.30
N ARG A 97 -3.75 15.57 -19.01
CA ARG A 97 -2.49 15.98 -18.38
C ARG A 97 -1.68 14.76 -17.93
N PRO A 98 -0.35 14.87 -17.80
CA PRO A 98 0.43 13.81 -17.18
C PRO A 98 0.15 13.74 -15.67
N ASN A 99 0.53 12.63 -15.03
CA ASN A 99 0.56 12.53 -13.57
C ASN A 99 1.57 13.51 -12.94
N ALA A 100 1.63 13.54 -11.62
CA ALA A 100 2.58 14.35 -10.84
C ALA A 100 4.06 14.13 -11.22
N PHE A 101 4.39 12.98 -11.83
CA PHE A 101 5.73 12.62 -12.29
C PHE A 101 6.00 12.97 -13.77
N GLY A 102 5.01 13.51 -14.49
CA GLY A 102 5.16 13.90 -15.89
C GLY A 102 4.88 12.78 -16.91
N HIS A 103 4.26 11.68 -16.50
CA HIS A 103 3.99 10.52 -17.33
C HIS A 103 2.51 10.36 -17.72
N PHE A 104 2.26 9.84 -18.92
CA PHE A 104 0.94 9.41 -19.38
C PHE A 104 0.83 7.87 -19.34
N PRO A 105 -0.32 7.31 -18.94
CA PRO A 105 -0.48 5.86 -18.83
C PRO A 105 -0.56 5.13 -20.18
N ILE A 106 -1.26 5.73 -21.14
CA ILE A 106 -1.62 5.13 -22.42
C ILE A 106 -1.46 6.14 -23.55
N GLU A 107 -1.28 5.65 -24.77
CA GLU A 107 -1.38 6.50 -25.96
C GLU A 107 -2.78 7.16 -26.02
N PRO A 108 -2.87 8.42 -26.50
CA PRO A 108 -4.14 9.14 -26.52
C PRO A 108 -5.27 8.34 -27.19
N ARG A 109 -6.35 8.07 -26.44
CA ARG A 109 -7.53 7.30 -26.88
C ARG A 109 -7.25 5.85 -27.27
N ARG A 110 -6.13 5.28 -26.83
CA ARG A 110 -5.72 3.90 -27.13
C ARG A 110 -5.52 3.10 -25.85
N PRO A 111 -6.61 2.65 -25.20
CA PRO A 111 -6.50 1.86 -23.98
C PRO A 111 -5.75 0.53 -24.18
N ASP A 112 -5.62 0.06 -25.42
CA ASP A 112 -4.83 -1.11 -25.85
C ASP A 112 -3.32 -0.83 -25.97
N ARG A 113 -2.87 0.42 -25.74
CA ARG A 113 -1.49 0.86 -25.96
C ARG A 113 -0.94 1.54 -24.70
N PRO A 114 -0.53 0.77 -23.68
CA PRO A 114 0.18 1.32 -22.54
C PRO A 114 1.52 1.92 -22.98
N ILE A 115 1.86 3.09 -22.46
CA ILE A 115 3.16 3.73 -22.70
C ILE A 115 4.15 3.15 -21.68
N VAL A 116 4.90 2.13 -22.11
CA VAL A 116 5.92 1.46 -21.29
C VAL A 116 7.31 1.75 -21.87
N LYS A 117 8.28 2.02 -21.00
CA LYS A 117 9.69 2.20 -21.37
C LYS A 117 10.56 1.22 -20.59
N ASP A 118 11.69 0.84 -21.18
CA ASP A 118 12.66 0.01 -20.47
C ASP A 118 13.40 0.83 -19.41
N GLY A 119 13.63 0.22 -18.25
CA GLY A 119 14.34 0.82 -17.13
C GLY A 119 13.42 1.43 -16.07
N PRO A 120 13.93 1.73 -14.87
CA PRO A 120 13.08 2.09 -13.74
C PRO A 120 12.77 3.59 -13.65
N ASN A 121 11.59 3.91 -13.12
CA ASN A 121 11.11 5.26 -12.78
C ASN A 121 11.07 6.23 -13.98
N ASN A 122 10.72 5.76 -15.17
CA ASN A 122 10.74 6.58 -16.40
C ASN A 122 9.42 6.53 -17.20
N ASP A 123 8.43 5.81 -16.69
CA ASP A 123 7.06 5.79 -17.20
C ASP A 123 5.99 5.76 -16.11
N TYR A 124 4.72 5.79 -16.53
CA TYR A 124 3.58 5.82 -15.62
C TYR A 124 3.42 4.50 -14.83
N TRP A 125 3.82 3.38 -15.41
CA TRP A 125 3.64 2.06 -14.82
C TRP A 125 4.66 1.83 -13.70
N ASP A 126 5.87 2.39 -13.83
CA ASP A 126 6.81 2.51 -12.71
C ASP A 126 6.22 3.32 -11.54
N ASP A 127 5.42 4.35 -11.81
CA ASP A 127 4.78 5.14 -10.76
C ASP A 127 3.62 4.39 -10.09
N VAL A 128 2.90 3.55 -10.84
CA VAL A 128 1.94 2.59 -10.25
C VAL A 128 2.67 1.63 -9.33
N GLU A 129 3.77 1.03 -9.77
CA GLU A 129 4.59 0.13 -8.94
C GLU A 129 5.13 0.84 -7.70
N ARG A 130 5.57 2.11 -7.83
CA ARG A 130 5.99 2.95 -6.71
C ARG A 130 4.86 3.08 -5.69
N VAL A 131 3.65 3.44 -6.11
CA VAL A 131 2.49 3.56 -5.22
C VAL A 131 2.20 2.25 -4.49
N LEU A 132 2.23 1.10 -5.19
CA LEU A 132 1.97 -0.21 -4.59
C LEU A 132 3.04 -0.58 -3.56
N ARG A 133 4.31 -0.36 -3.88
CA ARG A 133 5.44 -0.57 -2.94
C ARG A 133 5.32 0.33 -1.71
N LEU A 134 4.97 1.60 -1.89
CA LEU A 134 4.76 2.53 -0.79
C LEU A 134 3.58 2.11 0.10
N ALA A 135 2.50 1.60 -0.48
CA ALA A 135 1.38 1.08 0.30
C ALA A 135 1.80 -0.15 1.14
N GLU A 136 2.59 -1.06 0.57
CA GLU A 136 3.15 -2.21 1.28
C GLU A 136 4.06 -1.78 2.44
N GLU A 137 4.93 -0.78 2.24
CA GLU A 137 5.78 -0.20 3.29
C GLU A 137 4.95 0.28 4.51
N HIS A 138 3.69 0.66 4.28
CA HIS A 138 2.73 1.14 5.28
C HIS A 138 1.71 0.07 5.70
N ALA A 139 1.88 -1.19 5.29
CA ALA A 139 0.98 -2.30 5.57
C ALA A 139 -0.47 -2.06 5.10
N LEU A 140 -0.64 -1.39 3.95
CA LEU A 140 -1.93 -1.10 3.32
C LEU A 140 -2.10 -1.96 2.06
N TYR A 141 -3.22 -2.68 1.95
CA TYR A 141 -3.61 -3.28 0.67
C TYR A 141 -4.16 -2.21 -0.26
N VAL A 142 -4.06 -2.44 -1.57
CA VAL A 142 -4.61 -1.52 -2.58
C VAL A 142 -5.75 -2.20 -3.34
N GLY A 143 -6.94 -1.62 -3.21
CA GLY A 143 -8.06 -1.89 -4.11
C GLY A 143 -7.84 -1.15 -5.42
N LEU A 144 -7.17 -1.81 -6.37
CA LEU A 144 -6.72 -1.20 -7.61
C LEU A 144 -7.76 -1.32 -8.72
N LEU A 145 -8.55 -0.27 -8.92
CA LEU A 145 -9.50 -0.19 -10.03
C LEU A 145 -8.73 0.04 -11.35
N PRO A 146 -8.86 -0.82 -12.38
CA PRO A 146 -8.13 -0.60 -13.64
C PRO A 146 -8.57 0.67 -14.37
N THR A 147 -9.88 0.90 -14.48
CA THR A 147 -10.46 2.06 -15.17
C THR A 147 -11.90 2.28 -14.72
N TRP A 148 -12.40 3.51 -14.87
CA TRP A 148 -13.79 3.83 -14.55
C TRP A 148 -14.77 3.22 -15.55
N GLY A 149 -15.94 2.80 -15.06
CA GLY A 149 -16.99 2.21 -15.87
C GLY A 149 -17.45 3.09 -17.04
N LYS A 150 -17.37 4.43 -16.91
CA LYS A 150 -17.68 5.37 -18.00
C LYS A 150 -16.79 5.22 -19.25
N ASN A 151 -15.59 4.66 -19.08
CA ASN A 151 -14.67 4.40 -20.18
C ASN A 151 -15.03 3.10 -20.92
N VAL A 152 -15.73 2.18 -20.26
CA VAL A 152 -16.04 0.83 -20.76
C VAL A 152 -17.50 0.69 -21.22
N THR A 153 -18.42 1.30 -20.46
CA THR A 153 -19.86 1.18 -20.65
C THR A 153 -20.50 2.55 -20.76
N SER A 154 -21.60 2.61 -21.50
CA SER A 154 -22.33 3.83 -21.81
C SER A 154 -23.12 4.40 -20.63
N ASN A 155 -23.47 5.69 -20.72
CA ASN A 155 -24.35 6.35 -19.76
C ASN A 155 -25.65 5.54 -19.60
N TRP A 156 -25.98 5.17 -18.36
CA TRP A 156 -27.14 4.34 -18.01
C TRP A 156 -28.49 4.92 -18.48
N GLN A 157 -28.54 6.22 -18.81
CA GLN A 157 -29.76 6.90 -19.27
C GLN A 157 -30.01 6.79 -20.78
N ASN A 158 -28.97 6.67 -21.60
CA ASN A 158 -29.11 6.77 -23.05
C ASN A 158 -28.31 5.74 -23.85
N GLY A 159 -27.51 4.89 -23.21
CA GLY A 159 -26.83 3.78 -23.87
C GLY A 159 -25.72 4.19 -24.84
N LEU A 160 -25.38 5.48 -24.95
CA LEU A 160 -24.32 5.97 -25.85
C LEU A 160 -22.93 5.70 -25.27
N VAL A 161 -22.12 4.93 -26.02
CA VAL A 161 -20.71 4.70 -25.71
C VAL A 161 -19.92 5.92 -26.17
N ALA A 162 -19.63 6.81 -25.22
CA ALA A 162 -18.61 7.85 -25.37
C ALA A 162 -17.27 7.44 -24.70
N GLY A 163 -17.16 6.17 -24.31
CA GLY A 163 -15.98 5.60 -23.68
C GLY A 163 -14.84 5.36 -24.67
N SER A 164 -13.62 5.25 -24.16
CA SER A 164 -12.41 4.97 -24.95
C SER A 164 -12.26 3.50 -25.35
N TYR A 165 -13.01 2.58 -24.71
CA TYR A 165 -12.98 1.14 -24.98
C TYR A 165 -14.09 0.72 -25.97
N THR A 166 -13.73 -0.21 -26.85
CA THR A 166 -14.51 -0.81 -27.93
C THR A 166 -14.13 -2.28 -28.02
N VAL A 167 -14.91 -3.10 -28.74
CA VAL A 167 -14.57 -4.52 -28.95
C VAL A 167 -13.19 -4.71 -29.59
N GLN A 168 -12.72 -3.73 -30.37
CA GLN A 168 -11.46 -3.80 -31.11
C GLN A 168 -10.23 -3.39 -30.31
N ASN A 169 -10.40 -2.71 -29.18
CA ASN A 169 -9.29 -2.18 -28.35
C ASN A 169 -9.47 -2.46 -26.85
N ALA A 170 -10.33 -3.43 -26.50
CA ALA A 170 -10.53 -3.95 -25.14
C ALA A 170 -9.67 -5.18 -24.87
#